data_AF-A0A2K3MHJ5-F1
#
_entry.id   AF-A0A2K3MHJ5-F1
#
_cell.length_a   1.000
_cell.length_b   1.000
_cell.length_c   1.000
_cell.angle_alpha   90.00
_cell.angle_beta   90.00
_cell.angle_gamma   90.00
#
_symmetry.space_group_name_H-M   'P 1'
#
loop_
_entity.id
_entity.type
_entity.pdbx_description
1 polymer ?
#
loop_
_entity_poly.entity_id
_entity_poly.type
_entity_poly.pdbx_seq_one_letter_code
_entity_poly.pdbx_strand_id
1 'polypeptide(L)'
;MSKPRNFFFFKPSPPPQSSSPFPPSSPPNKTFSDAIIDENIETAHTLITKWNHISTTSNHSQYPYLFTNTEEAKHYLKAVKSLQSAMQYLVAKDSTSKKLIEAQSLMQLAMKNLESEFYRILGENRDRFNSESVSVLSRSSTDRRSSFSDDEYSDEESSSLSAQSVSMTAVADLKAIAECMIFTGYSKECAKIYVIVRKSIVDEALYNLGVEKLSFSQVQKMDWEVLEWKIKTWLNAVKVAVNTLFHGERTLCDYIFESPEKKIADSCFSEICKDGAMMLFSFPENVAKCKKTPEKMFRTLDLYEAISENWHQIESIFSSESNYTIRSQVIASQVRLGETVINMLTDFESAIQKESSKVPVPGGGVHPLTRYVMNYIALLSDYSDAIADIVSDWP
;
A
#
# COMPACT_ATOMS: atom_id res chain seq x y z
N MET A 1 23.04 49.44 33.50
CA MET A 1 24.31 50.20 33.59
C MET A 1 25.08 49.98 32.30
N SER A 2 25.08 51.00 31.45
CA SER A 2 25.80 51.04 30.16
C SER A 2 27.03 51.93 30.31
N LYS A 3 28.16 51.53 29.70
CA LYS A 3 29.28 52.32 29.11
C LYS A 3 30.51 51.40 28.92
N PRO A 4 31.49 51.73 28.04
CA PRO A 4 31.38 52.44 26.76
C PRO A 4 32.27 51.88 25.61
N ARG A 5 31.87 52.31 24.40
CA ARG A 5 32.63 52.61 23.16
C ARG A 5 34.17 52.58 23.20
N ASN A 6 34.75 51.96 22.17
CA ASN A 6 36.00 52.41 21.55
C ASN A 6 35.74 52.83 20.09
N PHE A 7 35.93 54.12 19.83
CA PHE A 7 35.97 54.73 18.51
C PHE A 7 37.41 54.71 18.01
N PHE A 8 37.67 54.06 16.88
CA PHE A 8 38.92 54.25 16.14
C PHE A 8 38.70 55.26 15.02
N PHE A 9 39.44 56.36 15.11
CA PHE A 9 39.50 57.44 14.14
C PHE A 9 40.23 56.98 12.86
N PHE A 10 39.58 57.14 11.71
CA PHE A 10 40.23 57.09 10.40
C PHE A 10 40.95 58.42 10.12
N LYS A 11 42.23 58.34 9.76
CA LYS A 11 43.02 59.43 9.17
C LYS A 11 42.84 59.41 7.63
N PRO A 12 42.59 60.54 6.95
CA PRO A 12 42.47 60.57 5.49
C PRO A 12 43.76 61.00 4.80
N SER A 13 44.11 60.38 3.66
CA SER A 13 44.90 60.90 2.53
C SER A 13 45.21 59.78 1.52
N PRO A 14 45.51 60.05 0.22
CA PRO A 14 45.03 61.08 -0.71
C PRO A 14 44.43 60.40 -2.01
N PRO A 15 43.99 61.11 -3.07
CA PRO A 15 43.24 60.49 -4.17
C PRO A 15 44.16 59.68 -5.12
N PRO A 16 43.63 58.65 -5.81
CA PRO A 16 44.43 57.86 -6.73
C PRO A 16 44.72 58.66 -8.01
N GLN A 17 46.00 58.71 -8.38
CA GLN A 17 46.44 59.12 -9.70
C GLN A 17 46.08 58.05 -10.73
N SER A 18 45.65 58.52 -11.90
CA SER A 18 45.33 57.75 -13.10
C SER A 18 46.41 56.75 -13.48
N SER A 19 46.02 55.48 -13.68
CA SER A 19 46.80 54.53 -14.48
C SER A 19 45.87 53.75 -15.41
N SER A 20 46.21 53.84 -16.69
CA SER A 20 45.85 53.08 -17.89
C SER A 20 44.76 51.99 -17.85
N PRO A 21 43.94 51.86 -18.91
CA PRO A 21 43.00 50.76 -19.06
C PRO A 21 43.75 49.42 -19.22
N PHE A 22 43.44 48.46 -18.35
CA PHE A 22 43.73 47.05 -18.60
C PHE A 22 43.01 46.60 -19.87
N PRO A 23 43.63 45.72 -20.70
CA PRO A 23 42.94 45.14 -21.83
C PRO A 23 41.74 44.31 -21.35
N PRO A 24 40.66 44.20 -22.13
CA PRO A 24 39.49 43.44 -21.73
C PRO A 24 39.89 41.99 -21.45
N SER A 25 39.57 41.53 -20.25
CA SER A 25 39.62 40.12 -19.86
C SER A 25 38.95 39.29 -20.96
N SER A 26 39.69 38.35 -21.53
CA SER A 26 39.16 37.38 -22.47
C SER A 26 37.89 36.75 -21.89
N PRO A 27 36.84 36.52 -22.71
CA PRO A 27 35.63 35.87 -22.22
C PRO A 27 36.02 34.51 -21.61
N PRO A 28 35.40 34.07 -20.50
CA PRO A 28 35.71 32.78 -19.92
C PRO A 28 35.47 31.72 -21.00
N ASN A 29 36.51 30.97 -21.36
CA ASN A 29 36.42 29.90 -22.35
C ASN A 29 35.33 28.92 -21.90
N LYS A 30 34.17 28.95 -22.57
CA LYS A 30 33.11 27.95 -22.37
C LYS A 30 33.74 26.58 -22.63
N THR A 31 33.75 25.74 -21.61
CA THR A 31 34.25 24.36 -21.76
C THR A 31 33.22 23.58 -22.56
N PHE A 32 33.63 22.55 -23.30
CA PHE A 32 32.70 21.65 -24.01
C PHE A 32 31.56 21.14 -23.10
N SER A 33 31.89 20.85 -21.84
CA SER A 33 30.92 20.50 -20.80
C SER A 33 29.87 21.59 -20.55
N ASP A 34 30.24 22.87 -20.62
CA ASP A 34 29.29 23.98 -20.42
C ASP A 34 28.31 24.11 -21.58
N ALA A 35 28.72 23.78 -22.81
CA ALA A 35 27.84 23.76 -23.96
C ALA A 35 26.80 22.63 -23.87
N ILE A 36 27.20 21.44 -23.41
CA ILE A 36 26.29 20.31 -23.18
C ILE A 36 25.28 20.63 -22.06
N ILE A 37 25.74 21.27 -20.98
CA ILE A 37 24.84 21.68 -19.90
C ILE A 37 23.83 22.72 -20.37
N ASP A 38 24.26 23.70 -21.18
CA ASP A 38 23.38 24.70 -21.77
C ASP A 38 22.33 24.04 -22.68
N GLU A 39 22.73 23.09 -23.53
CA GLU A 39 21.83 22.32 -24.41
C GLU A 39 20.82 21.47 -23.63
N ASN A 40 21.25 20.83 -22.54
CA ASN A 40 20.37 20.05 -21.67
C ASN A 40 19.30 20.92 -21.00
N ILE A 41 19.67 22.12 -20.55
CA ILE A 41 18.74 23.07 -19.92
C ILE A 41 17.75 23.60 -20.97
N GLU A 42 18.21 23.93 -22.18
CA GLU A 42 17.34 24.40 -23.26
C GLU A 42 16.36 23.31 -23.73
N THR A 43 16.83 22.07 -23.88
CA THR A 43 15.98 20.91 -24.20
C THR A 43 14.94 20.67 -23.10
N ALA A 44 15.35 20.74 -21.84
CA ALA A 44 14.42 20.62 -20.72
C ALA A 44 13.41 21.78 -20.70
N HIS A 45 13.86 23.01 -20.94
CA HIS A 45 12.99 24.18 -20.99
C HIS A 45 11.89 24.01 -22.05
N THR A 46 12.25 23.64 -23.28
CA THR A 46 11.27 23.44 -24.36
C THR A 46 10.25 22.35 -24.05
N LEU A 47 10.68 21.19 -23.57
CA LEU A 47 9.78 20.07 -23.27
C LEU A 47 8.89 20.33 -22.04
N ILE A 48 9.44 20.92 -20.97
CA ILE A 48 8.71 21.19 -19.74
C ILE A 48 7.68 22.32 -19.93
N THR A 49 8.06 23.40 -20.61
CA THR A 49 7.16 24.56 -20.83
C THR A 49 6.06 24.25 -21.84
N LYS A 50 6.35 23.44 -22.88
CA LYS A 50 5.32 22.91 -23.79
C LYS A 50 4.16 22.29 -23.01
N TRP A 51 4.48 21.51 -21.97
CA TRP A 51 3.51 20.88 -21.10
C TRP A 51 2.75 21.83 -20.17
N ASN A 52 3.37 22.94 -19.76
CA ASN A 52 2.71 23.94 -18.91
C ASN A 52 1.66 24.77 -19.68
N HIS A 53 1.91 25.07 -20.96
CA HIS A 53 0.94 25.77 -21.80
C HIS A 53 -0.33 24.95 -22.04
N ILE A 54 -0.20 23.61 -22.09
CA ILE A 54 -1.32 22.67 -22.21
C ILE A 54 -2.18 22.67 -20.94
N SER A 55 -1.55 22.74 -19.76
CA SER A 55 -2.25 22.73 -18.46
C SER A 55 -2.94 24.05 -18.10
N THR A 56 -2.52 25.18 -18.67
CA THR A 56 -2.99 26.53 -18.27
C THR A 56 -4.01 27.17 -19.21
N THR A 57 -4.17 26.66 -20.43
CA THR A 57 -5.07 27.23 -21.46
C THR A 57 -6.34 26.41 -21.65
N SER A 58 -7.24 26.46 -20.65
CA SER A 58 -8.71 26.24 -20.75
C SER A 58 -9.27 24.93 -21.34
N ASN A 59 -10.25 24.37 -20.61
CA ASN A 59 -11.15 23.25 -20.90
C ASN A 59 -10.56 21.83 -20.79
N HIS A 60 -10.93 21.16 -19.69
CA HIS A 60 -10.53 19.83 -19.21
C HIS A 60 -10.78 18.63 -20.15
N SER A 61 -11.10 18.81 -21.42
CA SER A 61 -11.63 17.71 -22.26
C SER A 61 -10.93 17.50 -23.61
N GLN A 62 -9.86 18.22 -23.96
CA GLN A 62 -9.38 18.15 -25.36
C GLN A 62 -7.89 18.45 -25.59
N TYR A 63 -7.00 17.95 -24.74
CA TYR A 63 -5.57 17.87 -25.09
C TYR A 63 -4.97 16.50 -24.71
N PRO A 64 -4.05 15.96 -25.53
CA PRO A 64 -3.46 14.64 -25.30
C PRO A 64 -2.63 14.66 -24.01
N TYR A 65 -2.80 13.65 -23.15
CA TYR A 65 -2.09 13.50 -21.86
C TYR A 65 -0.62 13.08 -22.05
N LEU A 66 0.25 13.32 -21.06
CA LEU A 66 1.71 13.17 -21.20
C LEU A 66 2.09 11.74 -21.58
N PHE A 67 1.37 10.77 -21.03
CA PHE A 67 1.59 9.35 -21.30
C PHE A 67 0.61 8.76 -22.33
N THR A 68 -0.15 9.59 -23.08
CA THR A 68 -0.87 9.08 -24.27
C THR A 68 0.08 8.74 -25.42
N ASN A 69 1.25 9.39 -25.47
CA ASN A 69 2.33 9.08 -26.41
C ASN A 69 3.56 8.62 -25.64
N THR A 70 3.80 7.31 -25.63
CA THR A 70 4.90 6.67 -24.89
C THR A 70 6.28 7.24 -25.22
N GLU A 71 6.51 7.68 -26.46
CA GLU A 71 7.81 8.23 -26.86
C GLU A 71 8.00 9.68 -26.36
N GLU A 72 6.94 10.48 -26.36
CA GLU A 72 6.99 11.84 -25.79
C GLU A 72 7.19 11.79 -24.27
N ALA A 73 6.52 10.87 -23.58
CA ALA A 73 6.72 10.62 -22.16
C ALA A 73 8.17 10.23 -21.83
N LYS A 74 8.76 9.29 -22.59
CA LYS A 74 10.17 8.89 -22.40
C LYS A 74 11.13 10.06 -22.60
N HIS A 75 10.91 10.89 -23.63
CA HIS A 75 11.72 12.08 -23.87
C HIS A 75 11.60 13.09 -22.73
N TYR A 76 10.38 13.30 -22.22
CA TYR A 76 10.13 14.16 -21.07
C TYR A 76 10.90 13.68 -19.82
N LEU A 77 10.78 12.40 -19.46
CA LEU A 77 11.48 11.83 -18.30
C LEU A 77 13.01 11.90 -18.47
N LYS A 78 13.53 11.67 -19.68
CA LYS A 78 14.96 11.82 -19.98
C LYS A 78 15.44 13.26 -19.82
N ALA A 79 14.65 14.24 -20.28
CA ALA A 79 14.97 15.65 -20.13
C ALA A 79 15.01 16.07 -18.66
N VAL A 80 14.08 15.58 -17.84
CA VAL A 80 14.06 15.82 -16.39
C VAL A 80 15.28 15.22 -15.70
N LYS A 81 15.66 13.97 -16.01
CA LYS A 81 16.89 13.36 -15.47
C LYS A 81 18.15 14.14 -15.89
N SER A 82 18.20 14.60 -17.14
CA SER A 82 19.33 15.38 -17.67
C SER A 82 19.42 16.77 -17.00
N LEU A 83 18.27 17.41 -16.73
CA LEU A 83 18.18 18.65 -15.97
C LEU A 83 18.74 18.49 -14.55
N GLN A 84 18.43 17.38 -13.88
CA GLN A 84 18.98 17.09 -12.56
C GLN A 84 20.51 16.96 -12.58
N SER A 85 21.07 16.22 -13.54
CA SER A 85 22.52 16.12 -13.70
C SER A 85 23.16 17.48 -14.03
N ALA A 86 22.49 18.30 -14.85
CA ALA A 86 22.92 19.67 -15.14
C ALA A 86 22.93 20.57 -13.89
N MET A 87 21.89 20.48 -13.06
CA MET A 87 21.83 21.20 -11.78
C MET A 87 22.95 20.78 -10.83
N GLN A 88 23.24 19.48 -10.71
CA GLN A 88 24.35 18.99 -9.88
C GLN A 88 25.70 19.54 -10.33
N TYR A 89 25.95 19.58 -11.64
CA TYR A 89 27.16 20.18 -12.20
C TYR A 89 27.23 21.69 -11.94
N LEU A 90 26.13 22.42 -12.14
CA LEU A 90 26.07 23.86 -11.89
C LEU A 90 26.32 24.20 -10.43
N VAL A 91 25.76 23.43 -9.48
CA VAL A 91 26.02 23.59 -8.05
C VAL A 91 27.50 23.41 -7.72
N ALA A 92 28.16 22.42 -8.32
CA ALA A 92 29.58 22.14 -8.09
C ALA A 92 30.50 23.23 -8.68
N LYS A 93 30.08 23.88 -9.77
CA LYS A 93 30.88 24.89 -10.48
C LYS A 93 30.66 26.31 -9.96
N ASP A 94 29.41 26.73 -9.81
CA ASP A 94 29.01 28.06 -9.33
C ASP A 94 27.60 28.02 -8.73
N SER A 95 27.54 28.00 -7.40
CA SER A 95 26.30 27.97 -6.63
C SER A 95 25.48 29.26 -6.73
N THR A 96 26.02 30.34 -7.29
CA THR A 96 25.34 31.65 -7.42
C THR A 96 24.87 31.94 -8.85
N SER A 97 25.05 30.98 -9.76
CA SER A 97 24.67 31.15 -11.17
C SER A 97 23.17 31.36 -11.35
N LYS A 98 22.79 32.37 -12.13
CA LYS A 98 21.37 32.60 -12.52
C LYS A 98 20.76 31.41 -13.26
N LYS A 99 21.58 30.64 -13.99
CA LYS A 99 21.14 29.43 -14.69
C LYS A 99 20.70 28.33 -13.74
N LEU A 100 21.30 28.28 -12.54
CA LEU A 100 20.88 27.33 -11.52
C LEU A 100 19.47 27.66 -10.99
N ILE A 101 19.17 28.95 -10.81
CA ILE A 101 17.83 29.41 -10.39
C ILE A 101 16.79 29.06 -11.45
N GLU A 102 17.10 29.29 -12.72
CA GLU A 102 16.23 28.92 -13.85
C GLU A 102 16.00 27.40 -13.91
N ALA A 103 17.08 26.61 -13.82
CA ALA A 103 17.00 25.15 -13.80
C ALA A 103 16.18 24.63 -12.60
N GLN A 104 16.32 25.24 -11.42
CA GLN A 104 15.49 24.91 -10.25
C GLN A 104 14.01 25.21 -10.48
N SER A 105 13.68 26.34 -11.10
CA SER A 105 12.29 26.67 -11.44
C SER A 105 11.71 25.69 -12.45
N LEU A 106 12.49 25.29 -13.47
CA LEU A 106 12.10 24.25 -14.43
C LEU A 106 11.91 22.89 -13.76
N MET A 107 12.77 22.51 -12.81
CA MET A 107 12.64 21.27 -12.06
C MET A 107 11.35 21.23 -11.25
N GLN A 108 11.02 22.32 -10.52
CA GLN A 108 9.77 22.42 -9.78
C GLN A 108 8.54 22.30 -10.69
N LEU A 109 8.58 22.94 -11.86
CA LEU A 109 7.52 22.83 -12.85
C LEU A 109 7.39 21.40 -13.40
N ALA A 110 8.51 20.75 -13.66
CA ALA A 110 8.51 19.36 -14.12
C ALA A 110 7.92 18.40 -13.08
N MET A 111 8.29 18.56 -11.82
CA MET A 111 7.76 17.74 -10.74
C MET A 111 6.25 17.94 -10.59
N LYS A 112 5.74 19.17 -10.64
CA LYS A 112 4.30 19.44 -10.62
C LYS A 112 3.54 18.71 -11.74
N ASN A 113 4.12 18.67 -12.94
CA ASN A 113 3.52 17.95 -14.08
C ASN A 113 3.53 16.44 -13.85
N LEU A 114 4.66 15.87 -13.39
CA LEU A 114 4.76 14.45 -13.07
C LEU A 114 3.82 14.03 -11.93
N GLU A 115 3.71 14.84 -10.88
CA GLU A 115 2.77 14.63 -9.77
C GLU A 115 1.32 14.57 -10.26
N SER A 116 0.93 15.51 -11.13
CA SER A 116 -0.43 15.58 -11.69
C SER A 116 -0.74 14.36 -12.54
N GLU A 117 0.23 13.94 -13.36
CA GLU A 117 0.07 12.79 -14.23
C GLU A 117 0.08 11.46 -13.46
N PHE A 118 0.93 11.35 -12.44
CA PHE A 118 0.96 10.19 -11.54
C PHE A 118 -0.38 10.02 -10.79
N TYR A 119 -0.93 11.12 -10.26
CA TYR A 119 -2.26 11.14 -9.65
C TYR A 119 -3.35 10.70 -10.65
N ARG A 120 -3.31 11.23 -11.89
CA ARG A 120 -4.28 10.92 -12.93
C ARG A 120 -4.26 9.43 -13.31
N ILE A 121 -3.08 8.86 -13.59
CA ILE A 121 -2.95 7.45 -13.98
C ILE A 121 -3.44 6.53 -12.85
N LEU A 122 -3.13 6.85 -11.58
CA LEU A 122 -3.66 6.14 -10.42
C LEU A 122 -5.19 6.24 -10.31
N GLY A 123 -5.76 7.41 -10.60
CA GLY A 123 -7.20 7.68 -10.54
C GLY A 123 -8.02 7.00 -11.64
N GLU A 124 -7.51 6.98 -12.88
CA GLU A 124 -8.21 6.37 -14.03
C GLU A 124 -8.22 4.85 -13.99
N ASN A 125 -7.29 4.24 -13.25
CA ASN A 125 -7.14 2.78 -13.15
C ASN A 125 -7.62 2.21 -11.81
N ARG A 126 -8.49 2.93 -11.09
CA ARG A 126 -9.04 2.57 -9.77
C ARG A 126 -9.52 1.12 -9.68
N ASP A 127 -10.40 0.72 -10.60
CA ASP A 127 -11.05 -0.60 -10.56
C ASP A 127 -10.14 -1.74 -11.04
N ARG A 128 -9.13 -1.41 -11.86
CA ARG A 128 -8.30 -2.40 -12.57
C ARG A 128 -7.18 -2.98 -11.70
N PHE A 129 -6.73 -2.22 -10.71
CA PHE A 129 -5.64 -2.62 -9.81
C PHE A 129 -6.12 -3.47 -8.61
N ASN A 130 -7.43 -3.59 -8.40
CA ASN A 130 -8.01 -4.44 -7.35
C ASN A 130 -8.48 -5.80 -7.85
N SER A 131 -8.63 -5.97 -9.18
CA SER A 131 -8.98 -7.25 -9.80
C SER A 131 -7.71 -8.04 -10.13
N GLU A 132 -7.82 -9.37 -10.26
CA GLU A 132 -6.77 -10.39 -10.39
C GLU A 132 -5.63 -10.11 -11.40
N SER A 133 -5.65 -9.02 -12.16
CA SER A 133 -4.58 -8.53 -13.04
C SER A 133 -3.19 -8.50 -12.38
N VAL A 134 -3.10 -8.25 -11.07
CA VAL A 134 -1.81 -8.24 -10.35
C VAL A 134 -1.25 -9.65 -10.12
N SER A 135 -2.10 -10.68 -10.09
CA SER A 135 -1.65 -12.08 -9.99
C SER A 135 -0.80 -12.50 -11.20
N VAL A 136 -0.93 -11.81 -12.34
CA VAL A 136 -0.16 -12.07 -13.57
C VAL A 136 1.21 -11.42 -13.55
N LEU A 137 1.42 -10.32 -12.79
CA LEU A 137 2.77 -9.77 -12.58
C LEU A 137 3.67 -10.78 -11.85
N SER A 138 3.09 -11.54 -10.92
CA SER A 138 3.76 -12.67 -10.27
C SER A 138 4.03 -13.85 -11.21
N ARG A 139 3.16 -14.09 -12.22
CA ARG A 139 3.33 -15.18 -13.21
C ARG A 139 4.34 -14.84 -14.32
N SER A 140 4.44 -13.57 -14.72
CA SER A 140 5.37 -13.11 -15.77
C SER A 140 6.85 -13.24 -15.36
N SER A 141 7.11 -13.32 -14.05
CA SER A 141 8.46 -13.48 -13.48
C SER A 141 8.96 -14.93 -13.48
N THR A 142 8.05 -15.92 -13.58
CA THR A 142 8.39 -17.33 -13.33
C THR A 142 8.05 -18.30 -14.45
N ASP A 143 7.34 -17.91 -15.52
CA ASP A 143 6.99 -18.89 -16.55
C ASP A 143 7.27 -18.44 -18.00
N ARG A 144 8.42 -18.92 -18.52
CA ARG A 144 8.72 -18.96 -19.96
C ARG A 144 8.73 -20.38 -20.53
N ARG A 145 8.11 -21.37 -19.87
CA ARG A 145 8.08 -22.73 -20.45
C ARG A 145 6.78 -23.50 -20.14
N SER A 146 6.10 -23.82 -21.25
CA SER A 146 5.04 -24.82 -21.45
C SER A 146 3.62 -24.22 -21.47
N SER A 147 2.66 -24.69 -22.26
CA SER A 147 2.63 -25.54 -23.45
C SER A 147 1.28 -25.24 -24.11
N PHE A 148 1.23 -25.29 -25.43
CA PHE A 148 0.04 -25.12 -26.25
C PHE A 148 -1.09 -26.07 -25.81
N SER A 149 -2.28 -25.52 -25.59
CA SER A 149 -3.56 -26.22 -25.67
C SER A 149 -4.51 -25.31 -26.44
N ASP A 150 -4.99 -25.85 -27.56
CA ASP A 150 -6.09 -25.36 -28.39
C ASP A 150 -7.40 -25.56 -27.59
N ASP A 151 -8.27 -24.55 -27.51
CA ASP A 151 -9.73 -24.72 -27.58
C ASP A 151 -10.52 -23.40 -27.45
N GLU A 152 -11.38 -23.22 -28.45
CA GLU A 152 -12.65 -22.51 -28.60
C GLU A 152 -12.91 -21.10 -28.00
N TYR A 153 -13.17 -20.19 -28.94
CA TYR A 153 -13.59 -18.79 -28.81
C TYR A 153 -14.76 -18.55 -27.83
N SER A 154 -14.55 -17.63 -26.88
CA SER A 154 -15.60 -16.79 -26.29
C SER A 154 -15.19 -15.32 -26.38
N ASP A 155 -16.09 -14.48 -26.91
CA ASP A 155 -15.88 -13.04 -27.18
C ASP A 155 -15.61 -12.16 -25.92
N GLU A 156 -15.59 -12.74 -24.71
CA GLU A 156 -15.27 -12.02 -23.47
C GLU A 156 -13.76 -11.93 -23.17
N GLU A 157 -12.92 -12.79 -23.77
CA GLU A 157 -11.47 -12.74 -23.54
C GLU A 157 -10.80 -11.53 -24.22
N SER A 158 -11.29 -11.06 -25.37
CA SER A 158 -10.66 -9.92 -26.06
C SER A 158 -10.80 -8.61 -25.27
N SER A 159 -11.90 -8.43 -24.55
CA SER A 159 -12.15 -7.28 -23.66
C SER A 159 -11.31 -7.37 -22.39
N SER A 160 -11.13 -8.57 -21.85
CA SER A 160 -10.26 -8.81 -20.68
C SER A 160 -8.77 -8.62 -21.01
N LEU A 161 -8.31 -9.14 -22.14
CA LEU A 161 -6.92 -9.02 -22.61
C LEU A 161 -6.57 -7.57 -22.98
N SER A 162 -7.47 -6.85 -23.65
CA SER A 162 -7.29 -5.42 -23.91
C SER A 162 -7.29 -4.63 -22.61
N ALA A 163 -8.17 -4.95 -21.66
CA ALA A 163 -8.19 -4.30 -20.36
C ALA A 163 -6.94 -4.56 -19.51
N GLN A 164 -6.39 -5.77 -19.60
CA GLN A 164 -5.16 -6.22 -18.94
C GLN A 164 -3.91 -5.57 -19.56
N SER A 165 -3.85 -5.43 -20.88
CA SER A 165 -2.75 -4.74 -21.59
C SER A 165 -2.68 -3.23 -21.26
N VAL A 166 -3.85 -2.59 -21.10
CA VAL A 166 -3.96 -1.18 -20.68
C VAL A 166 -3.50 -1.02 -19.23
N SER A 167 -3.86 -1.96 -18.34
CA SER A 167 -3.41 -1.95 -16.95
C SER A 167 -1.90 -2.11 -16.84
N MET A 168 -1.28 -3.04 -17.60
CA MET A 168 0.18 -3.22 -17.59
C MET A 168 0.93 -1.98 -18.09
N THR A 169 0.41 -1.31 -19.13
CA THR A 169 0.98 -0.05 -19.64
C THR A 169 0.91 1.04 -18.56
N ALA A 170 -0.23 1.19 -17.90
CA ALA A 170 -0.40 2.16 -16.81
C ALA A 170 0.56 1.91 -15.64
N VAL A 171 0.76 0.65 -15.23
CA VAL A 171 1.72 0.31 -14.16
C VAL A 171 3.16 0.59 -14.59
N ALA A 172 3.52 0.33 -15.85
CA ALA A 172 4.84 0.67 -16.38
C ALA A 172 5.08 2.19 -16.41
N ASP A 173 4.07 2.97 -16.77
CA ASP A 173 4.12 4.43 -16.75
C ASP A 173 4.27 4.97 -15.33
N LEU A 174 3.49 4.45 -14.37
CA LEU A 174 3.63 4.78 -12.94
C LEU A 174 5.04 4.50 -12.43
N LYS A 175 5.60 3.33 -12.78
CA LYS A 175 6.98 2.98 -12.42
C LYS A 175 7.98 3.98 -13.02
N ALA A 176 7.86 4.29 -14.31
CA ALA A 176 8.77 5.23 -14.99
C ALA A 176 8.72 6.64 -14.37
N ILE A 177 7.53 7.11 -13.99
CA ILE A 177 7.35 8.39 -13.27
C ILE A 177 7.99 8.30 -11.87
N ALA A 178 7.68 7.25 -11.11
CA ALA A 178 8.20 7.06 -9.76
C ALA A 178 9.74 7.00 -9.73
N GLU A 179 10.36 6.23 -10.62
CA GLU A 179 11.82 6.19 -10.78
C GLU A 179 12.40 7.56 -11.10
N CYS A 180 11.75 8.34 -11.97
CA CYS A 180 12.20 9.68 -12.30
C CYS A 180 12.12 10.62 -11.10
N MET A 181 10.99 10.64 -10.38
CA MET A 181 10.80 11.48 -9.20
C MET A 181 11.77 11.09 -8.07
N ILE A 182 12.01 9.80 -7.85
CA ILE A 182 12.97 9.32 -6.85
C ILE A 182 14.39 9.75 -7.23
N PHE A 183 14.77 9.60 -8.50
CA PHE A 183 16.09 10.00 -9.00
C PHE A 183 16.34 11.51 -8.83
N THR A 184 15.31 12.35 -8.97
CA THR A 184 15.42 13.80 -8.78
C THR A 184 15.30 14.25 -7.32
N GLY A 185 15.06 13.33 -6.38
CA GLY A 185 14.98 13.63 -4.94
C GLY A 185 13.58 13.91 -4.40
N TYR A 186 12.53 13.67 -5.20
CA TYR A 186 11.12 13.90 -4.89
C TYR A 186 10.39 12.60 -4.49
N SER A 187 11.09 11.70 -3.79
CA SER A 187 10.56 10.40 -3.36
C SER A 187 9.40 10.54 -2.39
N LYS A 188 9.42 11.56 -1.51
CA LYS A 188 8.37 11.78 -0.50
C LYS A 188 7.07 12.26 -1.13
N GLU A 189 7.16 13.16 -2.10
CA GLU A 189 6.03 13.70 -2.85
C GLU A 189 5.36 12.60 -3.68
N CYS A 190 6.16 11.80 -4.39
CA CYS A 190 5.69 10.64 -5.15
C CYS A 190 4.98 9.62 -4.24
N ALA A 191 5.62 9.20 -3.14
CA ALA A 191 5.05 8.26 -2.18
C ALA A 191 3.74 8.79 -1.57
N LYS A 192 3.69 10.09 -1.23
CA LYS A 192 2.49 10.72 -0.68
C LYS A 192 1.30 10.64 -1.63
N ILE A 193 1.50 10.93 -2.91
CA ILE A 193 0.43 10.83 -3.93
C ILE A 193 -0.04 9.38 -4.05
N TYR A 194 0.91 8.45 -4.13
CA TYR A 194 0.61 7.02 -4.21
C TYR A 194 -0.26 6.56 -3.03
N VAL A 195 0.19 6.84 -1.80
CA VAL A 195 -0.51 6.48 -0.56
C VAL A 195 -1.91 7.09 -0.52
N ILE A 196 -2.08 8.37 -0.84
CA ILE A 196 -3.40 9.03 -0.82
C ILE A 196 -4.40 8.30 -1.73
N VAL A 197 -4.02 8.02 -2.97
CA VAL A 197 -4.93 7.41 -3.94
C VAL A 197 -5.17 5.94 -3.62
N ARG A 198 -4.12 5.16 -3.39
CA ARG A 198 -4.22 3.72 -3.15
C ARG A 198 -4.87 3.39 -1.81
N LYS A 199 -4.61 4.16 -0.74
CA LYS A 199 -5.30 4.00 0.55
C LYS A 199 -6.80 4.19 0.41
N SER A 200 -7.25 5.23 -0.30
CA SER A 200 -8.68 5.43 -0.56
C SER A 200 -9.31 4.23 -1.30
N ILE A 201 -8.60 3.62 -2.24
CA ILE A 201 -9.08 2.47 -3.00
C ILE A 201 -9.15 1.21 -2.14
N VAL A 202 -8.11 0.97 -1.32
CA VAL A 202 -8.06 -0.18 -0.40
C VAL A 202 -9.12 -0.06 0.69
N ASP A 203 -9.28 1.13 1.28
CA ASP A 203 -10.29 1.39 2.31
C ASP A 203 -11.71 1.22 1.76
N GLU A 204 -11.97 1.70 0.54
CA GLU A 204 -13.25 1.51 -0.17
C GLU A 204 -13.52 0.03 -0.47
N ALA A 205 -12.50 -0.73 -0.91
CA ALA A 205 -12.63 -2.16 -1.16
C ALA A 205 -12.94 -2.94 0.12
N LEU A 206 -12.25 -2.64 1.24
CA LEU A 206 -12.52 -3.25 2.53
C LEU A 206 -13.92 -2.93 3.04
N TYR A 207 -14.36 -1.68 2.88
CA TYR A 207 -15.73 -1.29 3.22
C TYR A 207 -16.77 -2.11 2.43
N ASN A 208 -16.57 -2.27 1.11
CA ASN A 208 -17.46 -3.06 0.26
C ASN A 208 -17.44 -4.56 0.58
N LEU A 209 -16.34 -5.08 1.14
CA LEU A 209 -16.26 -6.44 1.69
C LEU A 209 -17.00 -6.59 3.04
N GLY A 210 -17.50 -5.51 3.62
CA GLY A 210 -18.17 -5.51 4.93
C GLY A 210 -17.21 -5.46 6.11
N VAL A 211 -15.96 -5.02 5.89
CA VAL A 211 -15.00 -4.79 6.98
C VAL A 211 -15.35 -3.46 7.65
N GLU A 212 -15.84 -3.56 8.88
CA GLU A 212 -16.30 -2.41 9.64
C GLU A 212 -15.48 -2.21 10.92
N LYS A 213 -15.32 -0.94 11.31
CA LYS A 213 -14.68 -0.60 12.57
C LYS A 213 -15.65 -0.83 13.72
N LEU A 214 -15.57 -2.00 14.33
CA LEU A 214 -16.38 -2.38 15.47
C LEU A 214 -15.53 -2.41 16.74
N SER A 215 -15.90 -1.57 17.70
CA SER A 215 -15.33 -1.65 19.05
C SER A 215 -15.89 -2.85 19.81
N PHE A 216 -15.14 -3.37 20.76
CA PHE A 216 -15.58 -4.46 21.63
C PHE A 216 -16.96 -4.21 22.26
N SER A 217 -17.23 -2.98 22.73
CA SER A 217 -18.51 -2.64 23.36
C SER A 217 -19.69 -2.69 22.40
N GLN A 218 -19.48 -2.40 21.11
CA GLN A 218 -20.51 -2.56 20.07
C GLN A 218 -20.76 -4.03 19.78
N VAL A 219 -19.69 -4.83 19.62
CA VAL A 219 -19.81 -6.28 19.38
C VAL A 219 -20.52 -6.98 20.55
N GLN A 220 -20.18 -6.61 21.79
CA GLN A 220 -20.75 -7.21 23.00
C GLN A 220 -22.25 -6.93 23.18
N LYS A 221 -22.73 -5.75 22.76
CA LYS A 221 -24.14 -5.34 22.89
C LYS A 221 -25.01 -5.80 21.72
N MET A 222 -24.41 -6.37 20.69
CA MET A 222 -25.10 -6.77 19.47
C MET A 222 -25.88 -8.07 19.68
N ASP A 223 -27.06 -8.14 19.07
CA ASP A 223 -27.85 -9.38 19.05
C ASP A 223 -27.10 -10.48 18.31
N TRP A 224 -27.27 -11.72 18.77
CA TRP A 224 -26.51 -12.87 18.26
C TRP A 224 -26.72 -13.09 16.76
N GLU A 225 -27.94 -12.96 16.26
CA GLU A 225 -28.26 -13.16 14.83
C GLU A 225 -27.48 -12.18 13.94
N VAL A 226 -27.36 -10.92 14.38
CA VAL A 226 -26.61 -9.89 13.67
C VAL A 226 -25.10 -10.15 13.76
N LEU A 227 -24.62 -10.56 14.94
CA LEU A 227 -23.22 -10.91 15.13
C LEU A 227 -22.81 -12.12 14.28
N GLU A 228 -23.64 -13.16 14.24
CA GLU A 228 -23.40 -14.35 13.42
C GLU A 228 -23.34 -13.98 11.93
N TRP A 229 -24.25 -13.12 11.47
CA TRP A 229 -24.19 -12.62 10.09
C TRP A 229 -22.89 -11.87 9.82
N LYS A 230 -22.43 -11.00 10.74
CA LYS A 230 -21.15 -10.29 10.60
C LYS A 230 -19.95 -11.23 10.61
N ILE A 231 -19.98 -12.30 11.40
CA ILE A 231 -18.94 -13.34 11.37
C ILE A 231 -18.88 -13.99 10.00
N LYS A 232 -20.03 -14.38 9.42
CA LYS A 232 -20.09 -14.95 8.06
C LYS A 232 -19.56 -13.98 7.00
N THR A 233 -19.93 -12.70 7.09
CA THR A 233 -19.40 -11.66 6.21
C THR A 233 -17.89 -11.54 6.34
N TRP A 234 -17.37 -11.54 7.57
CA TRP A 234 -15.93 -11.49 7.85
C TRP A 234 -15.18 -12.70 7.28
N LEU A 235 -15.72 -13.91 7.41
CA LEU A 235 -15.12 -15.15 6.88
C LEU A 235 -14.94 -15.10 5.36
N ASN A 236 -15.87 -14.46 4.64
CA ASN A 236 -15.72 -14.23 3.20
C ASN A 236 -14.74 -13.09 2.92
N ALA A 237 -14.83 -11.99 3.69
CA ALA A 237 -13.99 -10.82 3.53
C ALA A 237 -12.49 -11.13 3.71
N VAL A 238 -12.12 -11.92 4.73
CA VAL A 238 -10.71 -12.22 5.03
C VAL A 238 -10.03 -12.94 3.87
N LYS A 239 -10.72 -13.87 3.19
CA LYS A 239 -10.20 -14.61 2.04
C LYS A 239 -9.87 -13.66 0.89
N VAL A 240 -10.78 -12.74 0.56
CA VAL A 240 -10.57 -11.77 -0.53
C VAL A 240 -9.54 -10.70 -0.14
N ALA A 241 -9.60 -10.21 1.10
CA ALA A 241 -8.70 -9.19 1.59
C ALA A 241 -7.24 -9.67 1.59
N VAL A 242 -6.98 -10.89 2.08
CA VAL A 242 -5.63 -11.45 2.14
C VAL A 242 -5.12 -11.84 0.75
N ASN A 243 -5.90 -12.63 0.00
CA ASN A 243 -5.41 -13.23 -1.25
C ASN A 243 -5.39 -12.25 -2.43
N THR A 244 -6.27 -11.26 -2.43
CA THR A 244 -6.40 -10.33 -3.56
C THR A 244 -5.93 -8.94 -3.18
N LEU A 245 -6.53 -8.32 -2.16
CA LEU A 245 -6.33 -6.89 -1.90
C LEU A 245 -4.95 -6.58 -1.33
N PHE A 246 -4.59 -7.17 -0.19
CA PHE A 246 -3.30 -6.92 0.45
C PHE A 246 -2.14 -7.50 -0.36
N HIS A 247 -2.31 -8.70 -0.93
CA HIS A 247 -1.29 -9.28 -1.80
C HIS A 247 -1.08 -8.45 -3.08
N GLY A 248 -2.16 -7.99 -3.70
CA GLY A 248 -2.11 -7.12 -4.88
C GLY A 248 -1.41 -5.80 -4.59
N GLU A 249 -1.76 -5.15 -3.48
CA GLU A 249 -1.12 -3.89 -3.08
C GLU A 249 0.36 -4.08 -2.74
N ARG A 250 0.73 -5.18 -2.08
CA ARG A 250 2.13 -5.53 -1.81
C ARG A 250 2.93 -5.64 -3.11
N THR A 251 2.40 -6.40 -4.07
CA THR A 251 3.03 -6.63 -5.36
C THR A 251 3.16 -5.32 -6.16
N LEU A 252 2.13 -4.48 -6.14
CA LEU A 252 2.12 -3.20 -6.84
C LEU A 252 3.14 -2.21 -6.24
N CYS A 253 3.21 -2.13 -4.90
CA CYS A 253 4.22 -1.33 -4.20
C CYS A 253 5.65 -1.79 -4.56
N ASP A 254 5.90 -3.10 -4.50
CA ASP A 254 7.21 -3.67 -4.81
C ASP A 254 7.62 -3.42 -6.28
N TYR A 255 6.67 -3.46 -7.22
CA TYR A 255 6.94 -3.22 -8.63
C TYR A 255 7.19 -1.73 -8.96
N ILE A 256 6.37 -0.82 -8.44
CA ILE A 256 6.46 0.62 -8.73
C ILE A 256 7.67 1.25 -8.04
N PHE A 257 7.96 0.84 -6.80
CA PHE A 257 9.06 1.37 -5.99
C PHE A 257 10.25 0.40 -5.90
N GLU A 258 10.51 -0.33 -6.99
CA GLU A 258 11.55 -1.34 -7.06
C GLU A 258 12.90 -0.76 -6.60
N SER A 259 13.40 -1.29 -5.49
CA SER A 259 14.68 -0.87 -4.91
C SER A 259 15.27 -2.01 -4.06
N PRO A 260 16.61 -2.15 -4.01
CA PRO A 260 17.24 -3.19 -3.20
C PRO A 260 16.90 -3.08 -1.70
N GLU A 261 16.70 -1.87 -1.20
CA GLU A 261 16.41 -1.62 0.22
C GLU A 261 14.92 -1.72 0.57
N LYS A 262 14.02 -1.74 -0.43
CA LYS A 262 12.55 -1.79 -0.29
C LYS A 262 11.91 -0.77 0.67
N LYS A 263 12.65 0.23 1.18
CA LYS A 263 12.17 1.18 2.20
C LYS A 263 10.91 1.95 1.78
N ILE A 264 10.89 2.45 0.55
CA ILE A 264 9.73 3.23 0.04
C ILE A 264 8.53 2.29 -0.17
N ALA A 265 8.74 1.15 -0.81
CA ALA A 265 7.69 0.15 -1.03
C ALA A 265 7.06 -0.31 0.30
N ASP A 266 7.88 -0.66 1.30
CA ASP A 266 7.43 -1.09 2.62
C ASP A 266 6.68 0.02 3.38
N SER A 267 7.17 1.26 3.32
CA SER A 267 6.51 2.41 3.95
C SER A 267 5.14 2.68 3.31
N CYS A 268 5.08 2.75 1.97
CA CYS A 268 3.84 2.94 1.24
C CYS A 268 2.82 1.84 1.56
N PHE A 269 3.23 0.57 1.46
CA PHE A 269 2.36 -0.57 1.75
C PHE A 269 1.82 -0.53 3.19
N SER A 270 2.70 -0.25 4.17
CA SER A 270 2.28 -0.14 5.57
C SER A 270 1.30 1.00 5.78
N GLU A 271 1.56 2.20 5.24
CA GLU A 271 0.66 3.36 5.37
C GLU A 271 -0.71 3.13 4.72
N ILE A 272 -0.76 2.39 3.61
CA ILE A 272 -1.98 2.03 2.89
C ILE A 272 -2.79 1.00 3.69
N CYS A 273 -2.19 -0.16 4.01
CA CYS A 273 -2.94 -1.32 4.46
C CYS A 273 -3.12 -1.39 5.99
N LYS A 274 -2.31 -0.70 6.79
CA LYS A 274 -2.25 -0.91 8.25
C LYS A 274 -3.59 -0.73 8.95
N ASP A 275 -4.31 0.36 8.70
CA ASP A 275 -5.57 0.63 9.40
C ASP A 275 -6.64 -0.40 9.05
N GLY A 276 -6.76 -0.73 7.76
CA GLY A 276 -7.68 -1.74 7.26
C GLY A 276 -7.37 -3.15 7.76
N ALA A 277 -6.10 -3.54 7.75
CA ALA A 277 -5.65 -4.83 8.28
C ALA A 277 -5.88 -4.93 9.80
N MET A 278 -5.57 -3.88 10.57
CA MET A 278 -5.85 -3.85 12.00
C MET A 278 -7.35 -3.95 12.29
N MET A 279 -8.19 -3.30 11.49
CA MET A 279 -9.65 -3.40 11.61
C MET A 279 -10.14 -4.82 11.33
N LEU A 280 -9.69 -5.42 10.23
CA LEU A 280 -10.03 -6.79 9.86
C LEU A 280 -9.61 -7.79 10.95
N PHE A 281 -8.36 -7.75 11.39
CA PHE A 281 -7.82 -8.76 12.29
C PHE A 281 -8.15 -8.54 13.76
N SER A 282 -8.64 -7.36 14.18
CA SER A 282 -9.12 -7.14 15.55
C SER A 282 -10.56 -7.62 15.77
N PHE A 283 -11.35 -7.81 14.71
CA PHE A 283 -12.73 -8.27 14.83
C PHE A 283 -12.85 -9.65 15.51
N PRO A 284 -12.08 -10.70 15.12
CA PRO A 284 -12.17 -12.00 15.76
C PRO A 284 -11.81 -11.96 17.25
N GLU A 285 -10.83 -11.14 17.65
CA GLU A 285 -10.49 -10.94 19.07
C GLU A 285 -11.67 -10.36 19.87
N ASN A 286 -12.40 -9.41 19.28
CA ASN A 286 -13.57 -8.80 19.92
C ASN A 286 -14.72 -9.81 20.04
N VAL A 287 -14.90 -10.69 19.04
CA VAL A 287 -15.85 -11.80 19.11
C VAL A 287 -15.48 -12.77 20.23
N ALA A 288 -14.20 -13.15 20.33
CA ALA A 288 -13.69 -14.08 21.35
C ALA A 288 -13.97 -13.61 22.79
N LYS A 289 -14.00 -12.29 23.02
CA LYS A 289 -14.28 -11.67 24.33
C LYS A 289 -15.77 -11.64 24.71
N CYS A 290 -16.67 -11.98 23.79
CA CYS A 290 -18.11 -11.96 24.05
C CYS A 290 -18.56 -13.11 24.97
N LYS A 291 -19.79 -13.03 25.47
CA LYS A 291 -20.36 -14.09 26.34
C LYS A 291 -20.29 -15.45 25.64
N LYS A 292 -19.78 -16.44 26.36
CA LYS A 292 -19.58 -17.82 25.93
C LYS A 292 -20.90 -18.60 26.00
N THR A 293 -21.37 -19.12 24.87
CA THR A 293 -22.48 -20.08 24.83
C THR A 293 -22.16 -21.20 23.83
N PRO A 294 -22.74 -22.40 23.97
CA PRO A 294 -22.44 -23.53 23.08
C PRO A 294 -22.68 -23.22 21.60
N GLU A 295 -23.67 -22.39 21.27
CA GLU A 295 -23.98 -22.00 19.89
C GLU A 295 -22.88 -21.17 19.24
N LYS A 296 -22.11 -20.44 20.06
CA LYS A 296 -21.01 -19.58 19.60
C LYS A 296 -19.71 -20.34 19.40
N MET A 297 -19.60 -21.56 19.94
CA MET A 297 -18.42 -22.40 19.80
C MET A 297 -18.05 -22.57 18.33
N PHE A 298 -18.99 -23.04 17.51
CA PHE A 298 -18.73 -23.35 16.10
C PHE A 298 -18.33 -22.10 15.31
N ARG A 299 -18.95 -20.95 15.58
CA ARG A 299 -18.55 -19.67 14.95
C ARG A 299 -17.18 -19.18 15.44
N THR A 300 -16.77 -19.53 16.66
CA THR A 300 -15.44 -19.23 17.18
C THR A 300 -14.39 -20.11 16.50
N LEU A 301 -14.70 -21.39 16.28
CA LEU A 301 -13.86 -22.33 15.53
C LEU A 301 -13.74 -21.91 14.05
N ASP A 302 -14.83 -21.52 13.39
CA ASP A 302 -14.80 -21.01 12.01
C ASP A 302 -13.81 -19.83 11.87
N LEU A 303 -13.80 -18.91 12.84
CA LEU A 303 -12.87 -17.78 12.86
C LEU A 303 -11.41 -18.21 13.10
N TYR A 304 -11.20 -19.21 13.96
CA TYR A 304 -9.88 -19.75 14.24
C TYR A 304 -9.29 -20.40 12.99
N GLU A 305 -10.03 -21.32 12.36
CA GLU A 305 -9.63 -21.99 11.12
C GLU A 305 -9.33 -20.99 10.02
N ALA A 306 -10.20 -19.99 9.81
CA ALA A 306 -9.97 -18.98 8.80
C ALA A 306 -8.68 -18.18 9.02
N ILE A 307 -8.26 -17.94 10.27
CA ILE A 307 -6.95 -17.33 10.55
C ILE A 307 -5.83 -18.31 10.24
N SER A 308 -5.92 -19.56 10.73
CA SER A 308 -4.91 -20.60 10.51
C SER A 308 -4.67 -20.86 9.01
N GLU A 309 -5.73 -21.01 8.23
CA GLU A 309 -5.70 -21.22 6.78
C GLU A 309 -4.95 -20.10 6.03
N ASN A 310 -5.10 -18.85 6.49
CA ASN A 310 -4.52 -17.69 5.82
C ASN A 310 -3.16 -17.26 6.41
N TRP A 311 -2.67 -17.93 7.47
CA TRP A 311 -1.50 -17.47 8.24
C TRP A 311 -0.24 -17.31 7.38
N HIS A 312 0.12 -18.32 6.59
CA HIS A 312 1.33 -18.26 5.75
C HIS A 312 1.30 -17.09 4.76
N GLN A 313 0.13 -16.81 4.18
CA GLN A 313 -0.05 -15.72 3.24
C GLN A 313 0.04 -14.36 3.96
N ILE A 314 -0.58 -14.25 5.14
CA ILE A 314 -0.47 -13.06 6.00
C ILE A 314 0.99 -12.80 6.39
N GLU A 315 1.72 -13.82 6.82
CA GLU A 315 3.12 -13.70 7.21
C GLU A 315 4.00 -13.21 6.06
N SER A 316 3.78 -13.76 4.85
CA SER A 316 4.49 -13.34 3.64
C SER A 316 4.23 -11.87 3.28
N ILE A 317 2.94 -11.48 3.23
CA ILE A 317 2.51 -10.12 2.87
C ILE A 317 3.02 -9.08 3.88
N PHE A 318 2.95 -9.40 5.17
CA PHE A 318 3.29 -8.50 6.29
C PHE A 318 4.65 -8.80 6.90
N SER A 319 5.59 -9.33 6.10
CA SER A 319 6.92 -9.76 6.53
C SER A 319 7.83 -8.61 7.03
N SER A 320 7.63 -7.38 6.54
CA SER A 320 8.40 -6.20 6.96
C SER A 320 8.19 -5.85 8.44
N GLU A 321 9.24 -5.36 9.09
CA GLU A 321 9.22 -4.93 10.50
C GLU A 321 8.17 -3.86 10.79
N SER A 322 7.91 -2.95 9.84
CA SER A 322 6.87 -1.91 9.97
C SER A 322 5.46 -2.49 10.14
N ASN A 323 5.26 -3.75 9.76
CA ASN A 323 3.98 -4.47 9.83
C ASN A 323 3.92 -5.48 10.98
N TYR A 324 4.91 -5.51 11.86
CA TYR A 324 4.92 -6.40 13.04
C TYR A 324 3.63 -6.31 13.86
N THR A 325 3.08 -5.11 14.04
CA THR A 325 1.84 -4.91 14.80
C THR A 325 0.65 -5.66 14.20
N ILE A 326 0.62 -5.82 12.88
CA ILE A 326 -0.44 -6.56 12.17
C ILE A 326 -0.30 -8.05 12.44
N ARG A 327 0.91 -8.60 12.26
CA ARG A 327 1.19 -10.02 12.56
C ARG A 327 0.91 -10.34 14.03
N SER A 328 1.34 -9.48 14.94
CA SER A 328 1.04 -9.62 16.38
C SER A 328 -0.45 -9.56 16.67
N GLN A 329 -1.23 -8.73 15.97
CA GLN A 329 -2.69 -8.68 16.14
C GLN A 329 -3.36 -9.97 15.66
N VAL A 330 -2.92 -10.55 14.53
CA VAL A 330 -3.46 -11.81 14.02
C VAL A 330 -3.21 -12.95 15.00
N ILE A 331 -1.97 -13.07 15.51
CA ILE A 331 -1.61 -14.07 16.53
C ILE A 331 -2.44 -13.85 17.79
N ALA A 332 -2.55 -12.60 18.28
CA ALA A 332 -3.33 -12.30 19.47
C ALA A 332 -4.81 -12.72 19.29
N SER A 333 -5.40 -12.47 18.12
CA SER A 333 -6.76 -12.91 17.80
C SER A 333 -6.88 -14.43 17.80
N GLN A 334 -5.94 -15.15 17.18
CA GLN A 334 -5.93 -16.61 17.13
C GLN A 334 -5.82 -17.24 18.53
N VAL A 335 -4.86 -16.76 19.34
CA VAL A 335 -4.68 -17.21 20.73
C VAL A 335 -5.95 -16.97 21.55
N ARG A 336 -6.57 -15.79 21.44
CA ARG A 336 -7.81 -15.48 22.16
C ARG A 336 -8.98 -16.35 21.73
N LEU A 337 -9.10 -16.68 20.45
CA LEU A 337 -10.11 -17.62 19.98
C LEU A 337 -9.88 -19.01 20.56
N GLY A 338 -8.65 -19.52 20.54
CA GLY A 338 -8.27 -20.81 21.13
C GLY A 338 -8.57 -20.88 22.63
N GLU A 339 -8.14 -19.89 23.41
CA GLU A 339 -8.47 -19.78 24.83
C GLU A 339 -9.98 -19.78 25.08
N THR A 340 -10.75 -19.09 24.24
CA THR A 340 -12.21 -19.05 24.34
C THR A 340 -12.84 -20.41 24.05
N VAL A 341 -12.36 -21.14 23.04
CA VAL A 341 -12.80 -22.52 22.74
C VAL A 341 -12.53 -23.44 23.93
N ILE A 342 -11.34 -23.42 24.51
CA ILE A 342 -10.99 -24.28 25.65
C ILE A 342 -11.87 -23.98 26.87
N ASN A 343 -12.13 -22.69 27.14
CA ASN A 343 -13.05 -22.30 28.19
C ASN A 343 -14.47 -22.80 27.93
N MET A 344 -14.98 -22.69 26.70
CA MET A 344 -16.30 -23.20 26.34
C MET A 344 -16.39 -24.72 26.49
N LEU A 345 -15.32 -25.47 26.16
CA LEU A 345 -15.25 -26.92 26.39
C LEU A 345 -15.30 -27.24 27.89
N THR A 346 -14.53 -26.51 28.70
CA THR A 346 -14.50 -26.68 30.17
C THR A 346 -15.84 -26.35 30.82
N ASP A 347 -16.50 -25.28 30.37
CA ASP A 347 -17.84 -24.88 30.82
C ASP A 347 -18.89 -25.94 30.42
N PHE A 348 -18.77 -26.50 29.20
CA PHE A 348 -19.64 -27.56 28.71
C PHE A 348 -19.48 -28.84 29.53
N GLU A 349 -18.26 -29.29 29.81
CA GLU A 349 -17.99 -30.43 30.69
C GLU A 349 -18.56 -30.20 32.10
N SER A 350 -18.29 -29.03 32.67
CA SER A 350 -18.77 -28.64 34.00
C SER A 350 -20.31 -28.62 34.08
N ALA A 351 -20.99 -28.19 33.01
CA ALA A 351 -22.44 -28.19 32.93
C ALA A 351 -23.00 -29.61 32.92
N ILE A 352 -22.36 -30.54 32.21
CA ILE A 352 -22.75 -31.97 32.20
C ILE A 352 -22.56 -32.61 33.58
N GLN A 353 -21.41 -32.38 34.23
CA GLN A 353 -21.12 -32.96 35.55
C GLN A 353 -22.09 -32.48 36.64
N LYS A 354 -22.55 -31.23 36.55
CA LYS A 354 -23.48 -30.62 37.52
C LYS A 354 -24.94 -30.97 37.25
N GLU A 355 -25.26 -31.57 36.10
CA GLU A 355 -26.63 -31.89 35.73
C GLU A 355 -27.19 -33.02 36.63
N SER A 356 -27.96 -32.63 37.64
CA SER A 356 -28.62 -33.56 38.56
C SER A 356 -30.08 -33.76 38.16
N SER A 357 -30.34 -34.40 37.01
CA SER A 357 -31.70 -34.76 36.61
C SER A 357 -32.24 -35.83 37.57
N LYS A 358 -33.27 -35.46 38.35
CA LYS A 358 -33.97 -36.36 39.28
C LYS A 358 -35.17 -37.06 38.64
N VAL A 359 -35.47 -36.76 37.38
CA VAL A 359 -36.64 -37.28 36.66
C VAL A 359 -36.21 -38.51 35.86
N PRO A 360 -36.65 -39.72 36.25
CA PRO A 360 -36.35 -40.91 35.48
C PRO A 360 -37.01 -40.83 34.10
N VAL A 361 -36.30 -41.25 33.06
CA VAL A 361 -36.84 -41.30 31.70
C VAL A 361 -37.96 -42.34 31.67
N PRO A 362 -39.20 -41.99 31.30
CA PRO A 362 -40.30 -42.95 31.20
C PRO A 362 -39.90 -44.13 30.30
N GLY A 363 -40.05 -45.36 30.80
CA GLY A 363 -39.69 -46.57 30.06
C GLY A 363 -38.19 -46.90 30.00
N GLY A 364 -37.32 -46.20 30.74
CA GLY A 364 -35.88 -46.53 30.83
C GLY A 364 -35.07 -46.24 29.56
N GLY A 365 -35.57 -45.36 28.69
CA GLY A 365 -34.89 -44.96 27.45
C GLY A 365 -33.69 -44.03 27.67
N VAL A 366 -33.03 -43.65 26.57
CA VAL A 366 -31.87 -42.74 26.59
C VAL A 366 -32.27 -41.34 27.08
N HIS A 367 -31.51 -40.80 28.03
CA HIS A 367 -31.76 -39.47 28.57
C HIS A 367 -31.56 -38.37 27.50
N PRO A 368 -32.43 -37.36 27.40
CA PRO A 368 -32.30 -36.27 26.43
C PRO A 368 -30.93 -35.58 26.46
N LEU A 369 -30.34 -35.42 27.66
CA LEU A 369 -28.98 -34.90 27.82
C LEU A 369 -27.94 -35.73 27.06
N THR A 370 -27.98 -37.06 27.17
CA THR A 370 -27.03 -37.94 26.46
C THR A 370 -27.14 -37.73 24.96
N ARG A 371 -28.36 -37.63 24.43
CA ARG A 371 -28.58 -37.33 23.01
C ARG A 371 -28.01 -35.96 22.61
N TYR A 372 -28.23 -34.94 23.45
CA TYR A 372 -27.69 -33.59 23.21
C TYR A 372 -26.16 -33.58 23.20
N VAL A 373 -25.53 -34.17 24.22
CA VAL A 373 -24.06 -34.22 24.35
C VAL A 373 -23.43 -34.97 23.19
N MET A 374 -23.95 -36.14 22.84
CA MET A 374 -23.41 -36.91 21.71
C MET A 374 -23.57 -36.18 20.38
N ASN A 375 -24.69 -35.47 20.18
CA ASN A 375 -24.89 -34.64 18.99
C ASN A 375 -23.90 -33.45 18.96
N TYR A 376 -23.65 -32.81 20.10
CA TYR A 376 -22.69 -31.72 20.19
C TYR A 376 -21.25 -32.19 19.92
N ILE A 377 -20.84 -33.33 20.47
CA ILE A 377 -19.53 -33.95 20.19
C ILE A 377 -19.41 -34.34 18.72
N ALA A 378 -20.46 -34.88 18.11
CA ALA A 378 -20.46 -35.20 16.68
C ALA A 378 -20.22 -33.94 15.83
N LEU A 379 -20.86 -32.81 16.16
CA LEU A 379 -20.61 -31.54 15.46
C LEU A 379 -19.19 -31.00 15.70
N LEU A 380 -18.63 -31.18 16.90
CA LEU A 380 -17.23 -30.81 17.17
C LEU A 380 -16.24 -31.65 16.36
N SER A 381 -16.59 -32.88 16.00
CA SER A 381 -15.69 -33.75 15.23
C SER A 381 -15.41 -33.22 13.82
N ASP A 382 -16.30 -32.38 13.26
CA ASP A 382 -16.08 -31.68 11.99
C ASP A 382 -14.93 -30.67 12.08
N TYR A 383 -14.56 -30.23 13.29
CA TYR A 383 -13.47 -29.29 13.59
C TYR A 383 -12.27 -29.97 14.25
N SER A 384 -12.08 -31.27 13.98
CA SER A 384 -11.06 -32.08 14.67
C SER A 384 -9.64 -31.53 14.53
N ASP A 385 -9.27 -31.01 13.36
CA ASP A 385 -7.95 -30.41 13.12
C ASP A 385 -7.75 -29.14 13.97
N ALA A 386 -8.72 -28.22 13.95
CA ALA A 386 -8.66 -27.00 14.75
C ALA A 386 -8.63 -27.28 16.25
N ILE A 387 -9.43 -28.25 16.72
CA ILE A 387 -9.43 -28.65 18.13
C ILE A 387 -8.10 -29.30 18.51
N ALA A 388 -7.53 -30.16 17.65
CA ALA A 388 -6.24 -30.78 17.90
C ALA A 388 -5.13 -29.72 18.01
N ASP A 389 -5.12 -28.73 17.12
CA ASP A 389 -4.19 -27.59 17.16
C ASP A 389 -4.33 -26.81 18.48
N ILE A 390 -5.55 -26.37 18.81
CA ILE A 390 -5.86 -25.61 20.04
C ILE A 390 -5.46 -26.36 21.31
N VAL A 391 -5.71 -27.67 21.36
CA VAL A 391 -5.44 -28.48 22.56
C VAL A 391 -3.98 -28.92 22.63
N SER A 392 -3.25 -28.98 21.51
CA SER A 392 -1.83 -29.33 21.51
C SER A 392 -0.96 -28.35 22.31
N ASP A 393 -1.39 -27.09 22.38
CA ASP A 393 -0.77 -26.02 23.18
C ASP A 393 -1.26 -25.95 24.64
N TRP A 394 -2.17 -26.85 25.04
CA TRP A 394 -2.73 -26.88 26.39
C TRP A 394 -1.89 -27.77 27.33
N PRO A 395 -1.54 -27.30 28.55
CA PRO A 395 -0.67 -28.03 29.48
C PRO A 395 -1.30 -29.29 30.12
#